data_AF-A0A522AFQ1-F1
#
_entry.id   AF-A0A522AFQ1-F1
#
_cell.length_a   1.000
_cell.length_b   1.000
_cell.length_c   1.000
_cell.angle_alpha   90.00
_cell.angle_beta   90.00
_cell.angle_gamma   90.00
#
_symmetry.space_group_name_H-M   'P 1'
#
loop_
_entity.id
_entity.type
_entity.pdbx_description
1 polymer ?
#
loop_
_entity_poly.entity_id
_entity_poly.type
_entity_poly.pdbx_seq_one_letter_code
_entity_poly.pdbx_strand_id
1 'polypeptide(L)'
;MNKTSSKPGSKSPEDKDAAGPSGPPRPESREMFTEITSLMAALAKALGLPEAEAVAAVERGEVTLNLARDANGNPYVAATRAGVTSRVYQGAIKREAGKPP
;
A
#
# COMPACT_ATOMS: atom_id res chain seq x y z
N MET A 1 -15.74 68.84 -19.31
CA MET A 1 -14.76 68.10 -20.13
C MET A 1 -13.98 67.20 -19.19
N ASN A 2 -13.93 65.89 -19.46
CA ASN A 2 -12.79 64.98 -19.26
C ASN A 2 -13.20 63.59 -19.75
N LYS A 3 -12.50 63.14 -20.79
CA LYS A 3 -12.56 61.83 -21.42
C LYS A 3 -11.65 60.88 -20.64
N THR A 4 -12.06 59.63 -20.45
CA THR A 4 -11.23 58.43 -20.76
C THR A 4 -12.02 57.16 -20.52
N SER A 5 -12.49 56.58 -21.64
CA SER A 5 -12.97 55.21 -21.77
C SER A 5 -11.85 54.22 -21.43
N SER A 6 -12.13 53.23 -20.58
CA SER A 6 -11.23 52.09 -20.33
C SER A 6 -11.92 50.78 -20.73
N LYS A 7 -11.50 50.29 -21.89
CA LYS A 7 -11.24 48.90 -22.32
C LYS A 7 -12.23 47.77 -21.93
N PRO A 8 -12.78 47.01 -22.92
CA PRO A 8 -13.41 45.71 -22.71
C PRO A 8 -12.36 44.58 -22.74
N GLY A 9 -12.61 43.47 -22.05
CA GLY A 9 -11.79 42.26 -22.21
C GLY A 9 -11.74 41.33 -21.01
N SER A 10 -12.90 40.91 -20.51
CA SER A 10 -13.02 39.70 -19.69
C SER A 10 -12.80 38.47 -20.58
N LYS A 11 -11.69 37.75 -20.38
CA LYS A 11 -11.52 36.32 -20.69
C LYS A 11 -10.22 35.83 -20.04
N SER A 12 -10.33 35.31 -18.81
CA SER A 12 -9.34 34.40 -18.27
C SER A 12 -9.34 33.15 -19.14
N PRO A 13 -8.19 32.68 -19.67
CA PRO A 13 -8.15 31.40 -20.35
C PRO A 13 -8.34 30.31 -19.29
N GLU A 14 -9.38 29.52 -19.54
CA GLU A 14 -9.79 28.34 -18.81
C GLU A 14 -8.61 27.38 -18.55
N ASP A 15 -8.53 26.94 -17.29
CA ASP A 15 -7.92 25.71 -16.84
C ASP A 15 -8.09 24.58 -17.86
N LYS A 16 -7.00 24.17 -18.52
CA LYS A 16 -6.97 22.98 -19.39
C LYS A 16 -5.88 21.98 -19.00
N ASP A 17 -5.52 21.92 -17.72
CA ASP A 17 -4.56 20.94 -17.20
C ASP A 17 -5.21 19.90 -16.28
N ALA A 18 -6.31 19.29 -16.72
CA ALA A 18 -6.93 18.16 -16.03
C ALA A 18 -7.13 16.95 -16.97
N ALA A 19 -6.15 16.66 -17.83
CA ALA A 19 -5.98 15.34 -18.40
C ALA A 19 -4.80 14.69 -17.66
N GLY A 20 -5.10 14.03 -16.54
CA GLY A 20 -4.14 13.13 -15.90
C GLY A 20 -3.67 12.08 -16.93
N PRO A 21 -2.40 11.63 -16.87
CA PRO A 21 -1.85 10.77 -17.91
C PRO A 21 -2.59 9.43 -17.95
N SER A 22 -3.52 9.28 -18.90
CA SER A 22 -4.17 8.04 -19.31
C SER A 22 -3.21 7.19 -20.16
N GLY A 23 -1.98 6.99 -19.66
CA GLY A 23 -1.03 6.04 -20.22
C GLY A 23 -1.24 4.65 -19.61
N PRO A 24 -0.74 3.57 -20.25
CA PRO A 24 -0.65 2.28 -19.58
C PRO A 24 0.09 2.47 -18.25
N PRO A 25 -0.25 1.69 -17.19
CA PRO A 25 0.42 1.80 -15.90
C PRO A 25 1.92 1.67 -16.14
N ARG A 26 2.68 2.64 -15.63
CA ARG A 26 4.13 2.66 -15.81
C ARG A 26 4.70 1.35 -15.24
N PRO A 27 5.82 0.81 -15.78
CA PRO A 27 6.40 -0.45 -15.32
C PRO A 27 6.54 -0.53 -13.79
N GLU A 28 6.91 0.58 -13.16
CA GLU A 28 7.08 0.73 -11.71
C GLU A 28 5.75 0.50 -10.95
N SER A 29 4.61 0.89 -11.54
CA SER A 29 3.29 0.63 -10.95
C SER A 29 2.97 -0.87 -10.95
N ARG A 30 3.33 -1.60 -12.02
CA ARG A 30 3.09 -3.06 -12.10
C ARG A 30 3.97 -3.83 -11.11
N GLU A 31 5.21 -3.39 -10.93
CA GLU A 31 6.13 -3.95 -9.94
C GLU A 31 5.61 -3.74 -8.52
N MET A 32 5.19 -2.52 -8.17
CA MET A 32 4.57 -2.24 -6.87
C MET A 32 3.33 -3.11 -6.60
N PHE A 33 2.44 -3.28 -7.59
CA PHE A 33 1.28 -4.16 -7.45
C PHE A 33 1.69 -5.62 -7.17
N THR A 34 2.76 -6.08 -7.82
CA THR A 34 3.29 -7.44 -7.63
C THR A 34 3.87 -7.61 -6.23
N GLU A 35 4.56 -6.60 -5.71
CA GLU A 35 5.11 -6.61 -4.35
C GLU A 35 4.01 -6.62 -3.29
N ILE A 36 2.97 -5.79 -3.45
CA ILE A 36 1.82 -5.78 -2.54
C ILE A 36 1.12 -7.14 -2.55
N THR A 37 0.89 -7.72 -3.72
CA THR A 37 0.27 -9.05 -3.84
C THR A 37 1.10 -10.12 -3.14
N SER A 38 2.42 -10.08 -3.33
CA SER A 38 3.35 -11.02 -2.69
C SER A 38 3.37 -10.87 -1.17
N LEU A 39 3.32 -9.64 -0.67
CA LEU A 39 3.22 -9.36 0.75
C LEU A 39 1.91 -9.91 1.33
N MET A 40 0.77 -9.66 0.66
CA MET A 40 -0.54 -10.15 1.11
C MET A 40 -0.60 -11.68 1.15
N ALA A 41 -0.03 -12.37 0.16
CA ALA A 41 0.08 -13.82 0.15
C ALA A 41 0.96 -14.35 1.31
N ALA A 42 2.05 -13.64 1.63
CA ALA A 42 2.92 -13.99 2.76
C ALA A 42 2.20 -13.78 4.11
N LEU A 43 1.44 -12.68 4.25
CA LEU A 43 0.62 -12.40 5.43
C LEU A 43 -0.47 -13.45 5.61
N ALA A 44 -1.17 -13.84 4.55
CA ALA A 44 -2.19 -14.89 4.60
C ALA A 44 -1.62 -16.20 5.15
N LYS A 45 -0.48 -16.65 4.61
CA LYS A 45 0.21 -17.86 5.07
C LYS A 45 0.73 -17.75 6.50
N ALA A 46 1.17 -16.57 6.92
CA ALA A 46 1.68 -16.31 8.27
C ALA A 46 0.57 -16.24 9.32
N LEU A 47 -0.62 -15.77 8.93
CA LEU A 47 -1.79 -15.65 9.79
C LEU A 47 -2.71 -16.88 9.74
N GLY A 48 -2.44 -17.84 8.84
CA GLY A 48 -3.26 -19.04 8.67
C GLY A 48 -4.61 -18.76 8.01
N LEU A 49 -4.69 -17.71 7.19
CA LEU A 49 -5.93 -17.26 6.56
C LEU A 49 -5.92 -17.56 5.05
N PRO A 50 -7.11 -17.74 4.44
CA PRO A 50 -7.26 -17.58 3.00
C PRO A 50 -6.80 -16.18 2.56
N GLU A 51 -6.21 -16.05 1.37
CA GLU A 51 -5.67 -14.76 0.89
C GLU A 51 -6.72 -13.65 0.88
N ALA A 52 -7.94 -13.95 0.40
CA ALA A 52 -9.04 -12.99 0.40
C ALA A 52 -9.43 -12.51 1.82
N GLU A 53 -9.37 -13.40 2.81
CA GLU A 53 -9.66 -13.04 4.20
C GLU A 53 -8.53 -12.19 4.80
N ALA A 54 -7.28 -12.50 4.46
CA ALA A 54 -6.13 -11.71 4.90
C ALA A 54 -6.18 -10.27 4.35
N VAL A 55 -6.55 -10.10 3.07
CA VAL A 55 -6.81 -8.78 2.45
C VAL A 55 -7.87 -8.04 3.24
N ALA A 56 -9.04 -8.67 3.42
CA ALA A 56 -10.15 -8.03 4.12
C ALA A 56 -9.80 -7.70 5.58
N ALA A 57 -9.02 -8.53 6.28
CA ALA A 57 -8.57 -8.26 7.64
C ALA A 57 -7.61 -7.06 7.72
N VAL A 58 -6.71 -6.91 6.74
CA VAL A 58 -5.84 -5.73 6.64
C VAL A 58 -6.66 -4.48 6.35
N GLU A 59 -7.62 -4.54 5.41
CA GLU A 59 -8.50 -3.41 5.07
C GLU A 59 -9.36 -2.96 6.25
N ARG A 60 -9.80 -3.90 7.10
CA ARG A 60 -10.54 -3.61 8.35
C ARG A 60 -9.65 -3.12 9.50
N GLY A 61 -8.32 -3.12 9.33
CA GLY A 61 -7.38 -2.75 10.39
C GLY A 61 -7.24 -3.78 11.51
N GLU A 62 -7.63 -5.03 11.28
CA GLU A 62 -7.52 -6.13 12.26
C GLU A 62 -6.10 -6.69 12.36
N VAL A 63 -5.24 -6.33 11.41
CA VAL A 63 -3.84 -6.75 11.34
C VAL A 63 -2.95 -5.54 11.58
N THR A 64 -2.17 -5.58 12.67
CA THR A 64 -1.11 -4.60 12.90
C THR A 64 0.18 -5.08 12.25
N LEU A 65 0.79 -4.25 11.40
CA LEU A 65 2.09 -4.50 10.78
C LEU A 65 3.15 -3.60 11.40
N ASN A 66 4.27 -4.18 11.81
CA ASN A 66 5.42 -3.43 12.30
C ASN A 66 6.72 -3.92 11.67
N LEU A 67 7.64 -3.00 11.35
CA LEU A 67 8.97 -3.36 10.87
C LEU A 67 9.91 -3.55 12.06
N ALA A 68 10.60 -4.69 12.09
CA ALA A 68 11.48 -5.04 13.19
C ALA A 68 12.71 -5.82 12.70
N ARG A 69 13.64 -6.09 13.62
CA ARG A 69 14.82 -6.92 13.39
C ARG A 69 14.86 -8.04 14.40
N ASP A 70 15.28 -9.23 13.96
CA ASP A 70 15.47 -10.36 14.87
C ASP A 70 16.82 -10.27 15.60
N ALA A 71 17.12 -11.26 16.45
CA ALA A 71 18.36 -11.31 17.23
C ALA A 71 19.64 -11.35 16.35
N ASN A 72 19.53 -11.75 15.10
CA ASN A 72 20.63 -11.79 14.14
C ASN A 72 20.68 -10.51 13.27
N GLY A 73 19.81 -9.53 13.54
CA GLY A 73 19.70 -8.29 12.78
C GLY A 73 18.91 -8.41 11.47
N ASN A 74 18.29 -9.56 11.17
CA ASN A 74 17.53 -9.74 9.94
C ASN A 74 16.22 -8.93 9.99
N PRO A 75 15.91 -8.13 8.96
CA PRO A 75 14.66 -7.39 8.90
C PRO A 75 13.46 -8.33 8.68
N TYR A 76 12.35 -8.05 9.35
CA TYR A 76 11.07 -8.74 9.16
C TYR A 76 9.88 -7.81 9.40
N VAL A 77 8.72 -8.21 8.88
CA VAL A 77 7.41 -7.62 9.20
C VAL A 77 6.76 -8.46 10.31
N ALA A 78 6.53 -7.86 11.47
CA ALA A 78 5.70 -8.43 12.52
C ALA A 78 4.22 -8.20 12.17
N ALA A 79 3.49 -9.26 11.90
CA ALA A 79 2.06 -9.21 11.62
C ALA A 79 1.29 -9.74 12.83
N THR A 80 0.49 -8.88 13.46
CA THR A 80 -0.26 -9.21 14.67
C THR A 80 -1.76 -9.19 14.39
N ARG A 81 -2.45 -10.29 14.71
CA ARG A 81 -3.92 -10.39 14.65
C ARG A 81 -4.43 -11.16 15.87
N ALA A 82 -5.47 -10.63 16.53
CA ALA A 82 -6.07 -11.26 17.70
C ALA A 82 -5.06 -11.69 18.79
N GLY A 83 -4.02 -10.86 19.01
CA GLY A 83 -2.96 -11.11 19.99
C GLY A 83 -1.90 -12.14 19.57
N VAL A 84 -1.98 -12.71 18.37
CA VAL A 84 -0.98 -13.61 17.81
C VAL A 84 -0.09 -12.84 16.85
N THR A 85 1.22 -12.91 17.05
CA THR A 85 2.21 -12.25 16.19
C THR A 85 2.97 -13.29 15.38
N SER A 86 2.99 -13.10 14.06
CA SER A 86 3.79 -13.89 13.12
C SER A 86 4.89 -13.02 12.49
N ARG A 87 6.06 -13.61 12.22
CA ARG A 87 7.20 -12.92 11.59
C ARG A 87 7.26 -13.27 10.11
N VAL A 88 7.14 -12.25 9.26
CA VAL A 88 7.25 -12.39 7.80
C VAL A 88 8.58 -11.83 7.35
N TYR A 89 9.48 -12.71 6.90
CA TYR A 89 10.76 -12.30 6.34
C TYR A 89 10.64 -12.14 4.82
N GLN A 90 11.45 -11.24 4.27
CA GLN A 90 11.57 -11.09 2.82
C GLN A 90 12.03 -12.43 2.22
N GLY A 91 11.22 -13.01 1.34
CA GLY A 91 11.53 -14.28 0.66
C GLY A 91 11.34 -15.58 1.46
N ALA A 92 10.97 -15.55 2.76
CA ALA A 92 10.69 -16.78 3.51
C ALA A 92 9.75 -16.55 4.71
N ILE A 93 8.69 -17.36 4.81
CA ILE A 93 7.84 -17.39 6.01
C ILE A 93 8.53 -18.28 7.04
N LYS A 94 9.06 -17.69 8.12
CA LYS A 94 9.54 -18.45 9.28
C LYS A 94 8.46 -18.42 10.35
N ARG A 95 7.82 -19.57 10.59
CA ARG A 95 6.84 -19.72 11.68
C ARG A 95 7.59 -19.76 13.01
N GLU A 96 7.07 -19.09 14.03
CA GLU A 96 7.57 -19.30 15.39
C GLU A 96 7.35 -20.77 15.78
N ALA A 97 8.37 -21.40 16.37
CA ALA A 97 8.30 -22.79 16.76
C ALA A 97 7.24 -22.97 17.87
N GLY A 98 6.13 -23.66 17.56
CA GLY A 98 5.20 -24.11 18.60
C GLY A 98 3.70 -24.03 18.32
N LYS A 99 3.22 -23.59 17.15
CA LYS A 99 1.77 -23.53 16.87
C LYS A 99 1.35 -24.43 15.69
N PRO A 100 0.43 -25.41 15.88
CA PRO A 100 -0.12 -26.21 14.79
C PRO A 100 -1.17 -25.40 13.99
N PRO A 101 -1.53 -25.87 12.76
CA PRO A 101 -2.37 -25.14 11.81
C PRO A 101 -3.77 -24.81 12.32
#